data_AF-Q3UWK9-F1
#
_entry.id   AF-Q3UWK9-F1
#
_cell.length_a   1.000
_cell.length_b   1.000
_cell.length_c   1.000
_cell.angle_alpha   90.00
_cell.angle_beta   90.00
_cell.angle_gamma   90.00
#
_symmetry.space_group_name_H-M   'P 1'
#
loop_
_entity.id
_entity.type
_entity.pdbx_description
1 polymer ?
#
loop_
_entity_poly.entity_id
_entity_poly.type
_entity_poly.pdbx_seq_one_letter_code
_entity_poly.pdbx_strand_id
1 'polypeptide(L)'
;MGPKRRKPIPEEALAYIHRIACMQMNLSDAYMFLACLYSDDTTMTSFGAYSQDKASVKWFYAKRILAYITERGNKVCIPEIQRPEIDTQGCIQCAIDILNMENELTEILHDLQDVALTVKDNTTITFTKELIYTQRRNEDRLALEIVELRRKEKLAQEEDDKNKRRLKGTRKKPRR
;
A
#
# COMPACT_ATOMS: atom_id res chain seq x y z
N MET A 1 -23.36 -26.42 22.96
CA MET A 1 -23.91 -25.39 22.05
C MET A 1 -22.87 -25.09 21.00
N GLY A 2 -23.17 -25.27 19.71
CA GLY A 2 -22.26 -24.83 18.65
C GLY A 2 -22.07 -23.30 18.71
N PRO A 3 -20.94 -22.76 18.23
CA PRO A 3 -20.73 -21.31 18.23
C PRO A 3 -21.89 -20.64 17.50
N LYS A 4 -22.53 -19.64 18.14
CA LYS A 4 -23.57 -18.82 17.51
C LYS A 4 -22.94 -18.16 16.29
N ARG A 5 -23.19 -18.70 15.10
CA ARG A 5 -22.72 -18.12 13.84
C ARG A 5 -23.29 -16.70 13.76
N ARG A 6 -22.40 -15.72 13.58
CA ARG A 6 -22.81 -14.33 13.34
C ARG A 6 -23.71 -14.30 12.10
N LYS A 7 -24.70 -13.41 12.07
CA LYS A 7 -25.63 -13.29 10.93
C LYS A 7 -24.84 -13.18 9.60
N PRO A 8 -25.28 -13.78 8.49
CA PRO A 8 -24.66 -13.59 7.18
C PRO A 8 -24.45 -12.11 6.82
N ILE A 9 -23.47 -11.85 5.96
CA ILE A 9 -23.20 -10.49 5.48
C ILE A 9 -24.27 -10.23 4.40
N PRO A 10 -24.98 -9.09 4.44
CA PRO A 10 -25.91 -8.72 3.36
C PRO A 10 -25.19 -8.69 2.01
N GLU A 11 -25.87 -9.13 0.95
CA GLU A 11 -25.28 -9.27 -0.39
C GLU A 11 -24.69 -7.94 -0.89
N GLU A 12 -25.36 -6.84 -0.58
CA GLU A 12 -24.95 -5.48 -0.93
C GLU A 12 -23.57 -5.11 -0.35
N ALA A 13 -23.27 -5.59 0.87
CA ALA A 13 -21.98 -5.35 1.53
C ALA A 13 -20.92 -6.40 1.15
N LEU A 14 -21.35 -7.63 0.84
CA LEU A 14 -20.45 -8.75 0.59
C LEU A 14 -19.58 -8.53 -0.65
N ALA A 15 -20.13 -7.92 -1.71
CA ALA A 15 -19.38 -7.59 -2.92
C ALA A 15 -18.19 -6.65 -2.63
N TYR A 16 -18.41 -5.61 -1.82
CA TYR A 16 -17.34 -4.69 -1.40
C TYR A 16 -16.28 -5.41 -0.57
N ILE A 17 -16.68 -6.27 0.37
CA ILE A 17 -15.73 -7.00 1.22
C ILE A 17 -14.84 -7.93 0.39
N HIS A 18 -15.39 -8.60 -0.63
CA HIS A 18 -14.59 -9.37 -1.59
C HIS A 18 -13.61 -8.50 -2.37
N ARG A 19 -14.05 -7.33 -2.85
CA ARG A 19 -13.19 -6.39 -3.57
C ARG A 19 -12.06 -5.87 -2.69
N ILE A 20 -12.34 -5.50 -1.44
CA ILE A 20 -11.33 -5.06 -0.48
C ILE A 20 -10.32 -6.17 -0.20
N ALA A 21 -10.76 -7.43 -0.05
CA ALA A 21 -9.84 -8.55 0.11
C ALA A 21 -8.89 -8.69 -1.10
N CYS A 22 -9.44 -8.60 -2.31
CA CYS A 22 -8.64 -8.63 -3.55
C CYS A 22 -7.64 -7.47 -3.61
N MET A 23 -8.07 -6.24 -3.32
CA MET A 23 -7.17 -5.07 -3.32
C MET A 23 -6.05 -5.19 -2.29
N GLN A 24 -6.30 -5.75 -1.12
CA GLN A 24 -5.26 -6.03 -0.13
C GLN A 24 -4.23 -7.05 -0.64
N MET A 25 -4.67 -8.05 -1.41
CA MET A 25 -3.76 -8.99 -2.06
C MET A 25 -2.95 -8.29 -3.16
N ASN A 26 -3.59 -7.49 -4.02
CA ASN A 26 -2.91 -6.73 -5.08
C ASN A 26 -1.86 -5.78 -4.51
N LEU A 27 -2.20 -5.02 -3.45
CA LEU A 27 -1.26 -4.15 -2.74
C LEU A 27 -0.11 -4.95 -2.13
N SER A 28 -0.36 -6.14 -1.59
CA SER A 28 0.70 -7.02 -1.08
C SER A 28 1.71 -7.37 -2.16
N ASP A 29 1.24 -7.81 -3.32
CA ASP A 29 2.09 -8.14 -4.47
C ASP A 29 2.83 -6.91 -5.00
N ALA A 30 2.15 -5.76 -5.05
CA ALA A 30 2.70 -4.48 -5.45
C ALA A 30 3.90 -4.07 -4.56
N TYR A 31 3.72 -4.10 -3.24
CA TYR A 31 4.78 -3.83 -2.29
C TYR A 31 5.91 -4.85 -2.34
N MET A 32 5.59 -6.13 -2.55
CA MET A 32 6.62 -7.17 -2.70
C MET A 32 7.47 -6.93 -3.94
N PHE A 33 6.85 -6.52 -5.05
CA PHE A 33 7.56 -6.13 -6.27
C PHE A 33 8.51 -4.94 -6.02
N LEU A 34 8.06 -3.91 -5.30
CA LEU A 34 8.93 -2.79 -4.92
C LEU A 34 10.07 -3.20 -3.99
N ALA A 35 9.80 -4.10 -3.04
CA ALA A 35 10.83 -4.63 -2.16
C ALA A 35 11.95 -5.31 -2.94
N CYS A 36 11.60 -6.09 -3.98
CA CYS A 36 12.58 -6.70 -4.87
C CYS A 36 13.38 -5.66 -5.68
N LEU A 37 12.70 -4.68 -6.28
CA LEU A 37 13.34 -3.65 -7.09
C LEU A 37 14.35 -2.80 -6.31
N TYR A 38 14.04 -2.48 -5.04
CA TYR A 38 14.84 -1.58 -4.20
C TYR A 38 15.52 -2.29 -3.03
N SER A 39 15.77 -3.59 -3.16
CA SER A 39 16.40 -4.43 -2.12
C SER A 39 17.86 -4.06 -1.86
N ASP A 40 18.64 -3.80 -2.91
CA ASP A 40 20.09 -3.55 -2.87
C ASP A 40 20.48 -2.07 -2.98
N ASP A 41 19.49 -1.17 -3.04
CA ASP A 41 19.75 0.22 -3.36
C ASP A 41 20.42 0.92 -2.16
N THR A 42 21.75 1.07 -2.22
CA THR A 42 22.60 1.63 -1.14
C THR A 42 22.22 3.05 -0.71
N THR A 43 21.45 3.77 -1.53
CA THR A 43 20.93 5.11 -1.20
C THR A 43 19.48 5.06 -0.67
N MET A 44 18.71 4.05 -1.07
CA MET A 44 17.29 3.89 -0.78
C MET A 44 16.97 2.66 0.08
N THR A 45 17.97 2.12 0.79
CA THR A 45 17.89 0.82 1.48
C THR A 45 16.72 0.71 2.46
N SER A 46 16.27 1.86 3.00
CA SER A 46 15.09 1.92 3.86
C SER A 46 13.77 1.63 3.15
N PHE A 47 13.65 1.97 1.85
CA PHE A 47 12.40 1.82 1.11
C PHE A 47 12.14 0.39 0.66
N GLY A 48 13.18 -0.36 0.29
CA GLY A 48 13.05 -1.81 0.03
C GLY A 48 12.54 -2.56 1.26
N ALA A 49 13.16 -2.32 2.43
CA ALA A 49 12.73 -2.90 3.69
C ALA A 49 11.31 -2.46 4.11
N TYR A 50 10.99 -1.17 3.98
CA TYR A 50 9.64 -0.65 4.21
C TYR A 50 8.61 -1.37 3.34
N SER A 51 8.92 -1.51 2.04
CA SER A 51 8.06 -2.19 1.08
C SER A 51 7.85 -3.66 1.47
N GLN A 52 8.90 -4.36 1.92
CA GLN A 52 8.79 -5.74 2.37
C GLN A 52 7.86 -5.90 3.58
N ASP A 53 7.97 -5.00 4.56
CA ASP A 53 7.08 -4.97 5.73
C ASP A 53 5.64 -4.70 5.31
N LYS A 54 5.42 -3.75 4.40
CA LYS A 54 4.08 -3.43 3.90
C LYS A 54 3.46 -4.57 3.11
N ALA A 55 4.22 -5.29 2.30
CA ALA A 55 3.73 -6.49 1.61
C ALA A 55 3.14 -7.50 2.62
N SER A 56 3.85 -7.74 3.71
CA SER A 56 3.42 -8.65 4.79
C SER A 56 2.17 -8.14 5.51
N VAL A 57 2.11 -6.84 5.81
CA VAL A 57 0.95 -6.20 6.44
C VAL A 57 -0.30 -6.33 5.57
N LYS A 58 -0.20 -6.06 4.26
CA LYS A 58 -1.33 -6.14 3.33
C LYS A 58 -1.85 -7.57 3.19
N TRP A 59 -0.94 -8.55 3.12
CA TRP A 59 -1.34 -9.96 3.13
C TRP A 59 -2.03 -10.37 4.44
N PHE A 60 -1.59 -9.85 5.58
CA PHE A 60 -2.27 -10.09 6.86
C PHE A 60 -3.71 -9.58 6.84
N TYR A 61 -3.94 -8.35 6.37
CA TYR A 61 -5.29 -7.80 6.28
C TYR A 61 -6.16 -8.53 5.24
N ALA A 62 -5.61 -8.93 4.10
CA ALA A 62 -6.31 -9.80 3.15
C ALA A 62 -6.83 -11.07 3.84
N LYS A 63 -5.96 -11.82 4.51
CA LYS A 63 -6.34 -13.03 5.26
C LYS A 63 -7.40 -12.75 6.32
N ARG A 64 -7.28 -11.63 7.05
CA ARG A 64 -8.25 -11.25 8.09
C ARG A 64 -9.64 -11.00 7.50
N ILE A 65 -9.71 -10.34 6.35
CA ILE A 65 -10.98 -10.07 5.66
C ILE A 65 -11.59 -11.37 5.11
N LEU A 66 -10.78 -12.26 4.54
CA LEU A 66 -11.23 -13.58 4.09
C LEU A 66 -11.77 -14.41 5.24
N ALA A 67 -11.08 -14.43 6.39
CA ALA A 67 -11.56 -15.07 7.61
C ALA A 67 -12.91 -14.48 8.04
N TYR A 68 -13.03 -13.15 8.08
CA TYR A 68 -14.27 -12.45 8.42
C TYR A 68 -15.46 -12.89 7.55
N ILE A 69 -15.28 -13.03 6.23
CA ILE A 69 -16.33 -13.53 5.32
C ILE A 69 -16.83 -14.91 5.76
N THR A 70 -15.90 -15.84 6.00
CA THR A 70 -16.21 -17.23 6.37
C THR A 70 -16.81 -17.35 7.76
N GLU A 71 -16.34 -16.56 8.73
CA GLU A 71 -16.88 -16.50 10.10
C GLU A 71 -18.33 -16.00 10.14
N ARG A 72 -18.66 -15.09 9.23
CA ARG A 72 -20.04 -14.62 9.02
C ARG A 72 -20.90 -15.62 8.22
N GLY A 73 -20.34 -16.74 7.78
CA GLY A 73 -21.07 -17.81 7.11
C GLY A 73 -21.28 -17.63 5.61
N ASN A 74 -20.56 -16.70 4.98
CA ASN A 74 -20.61 -16.50 3.53
C ASN A 74 -19.47 -17.26 2.84
N LYS A 75 -19.62 -17.50 1.53
CA LYS A 75 -18.55 -18.07 0.72
C LYS A 75 -17.64 -16.95 0.21
N VAL A 76 -16.34 -17.24 0.19
CA VAL A 76 -15.34 -16.36 -0.41
C VAL A 76 -15.39 -16.51 -1.93
N CYS A 77 -15.58 -15.39 -2.62
CA CYS A 77 -15.42 -15.27 -4.06
C CYS A 77 -14.43 -14.13 -4.33
N ILE A 78 -13.15 -14.46 -4.56
CA ILE A 78 -12.16 -13.43 -4.89
C ILE A 78 -12.30 -13.09 -6.37
N PRO A 79 -12.53 -11.81 -6.74
CA PRO A 79 -12.53 -11.39 -8.13
C PRO A 79 -11.15 -11.58 -8.77
N GLU A 80 -11.05 -11.39 -10.08
CA GLU A 80 -9.78 -11.48 -10.78
C GLU A 80 -8.73 -10.53 -10.18
N ILE A 81 -7.60 -11.11 -9.78
CA ILE A 81 -6.45 -10.39 -9.21
C ILE A 81 -5.68 -9.82 -10.40
N GLN A 82 -5.85 -8.52 -10.68
CA GLN A 82 -5.09 -7.86 -11.71
C GLN A 82 -3.72 -7.43 -11.20
N ARG A 83 -2.71 -7.64 -12.04
CA ARG A 83 -1.36 -7.18 -11.76
C ARG A 83 -1.36 -5.65 -11.63
N PRO A 84 -0.76 -5.08 -10.58
CA PRO A 84 -0.59 -3.64 -10.46
C PRO A 84 0.21 -3.09 -11.64
N GLU A 85 -0.35 -2.09 -12.32
CA GLU A 85 0.38 -1.28 -13.30
C GLU A 85 1.22 -0.25 -12.55
N ILE A 86 2.48 -0.58 -12.28
CA ILE A 86 3.42 0.30 -11.58
C ILE A 86 4.45 0.79 -12.59
N ASP A 87 4.61 2.11 -12.70
CA ASP A 87 5.68 2.68 -13.53
C ASP A 87 7.03 2.50 -12.84
N THR A 88 7.86 1.63 -13.41
CA THR A 88 9.19 1.31 -12.88
C THR A 88 10.27 2.32 -13.28
N GLN A 89 9.91 3.46 -13.86
CA GLN A 89 10.87 4.49 -14.27
C GLN A 89 11.61 5.16 -13.10
N GLY A 90 11.07 5.09 -11.88
CA GLY A 90 11.76 5.59 -10.70
C GLY A 90 11.07 5.30 -9.37
N CYS A 91 11.86 5.21 -8.30
CA CYS A 91 11.40 4.85 -6.95
C CYS A 91 10.28 5.75 -6.43
N ILE A 92 10.40 7.07 -6.65
CA ILE A 92 9.38 8.02 -6.23
C ILE A 92 8.08 7.82 -7.01
N GLN A 93 8.16 7.55 -8.32
CA GLN A 93 6.97 7.33 -9.14
C GLN A 93 6.26 6.03 -8.73
N CYS A 94 7.02 4.94 -8.55
CA CYS A 94 6.50 3.70 -7.98
C CYS A 94 5.76 3.94 -6.66
N ALA A 95 6.36 4.71 -5.75
CA ALA A 95 5.75 4.99 -4.45
C ALA A 95 4.46 5.82 -4.57
N ILE A 96 4.38 6.74 -5.53
CA ILE A 96 3.17 7.51 -5.85
C ILE A 96 2.07 6.61 -6.41
N ASP A 97 2.41 5.69 -7.33
CA ASP A 97 1.43 4.76 -7.90
C ASP A 97 0.83 3.86 -6.80
N ILE A 98 1.66 3.35 -5.87
CA ILE A 98 1.16 2.62 -4.69
C ILE A 98 0.28 3.50 -3.81
N LEU A 99 0.64 4.77 -3.59
CA LEU A 99 -0.20 5.67 -2.79
C LEU A 99 -1.58 5.87 -3.42
N ASN A 100 -1.65 5.92 -4.76
CA ASN A 100 -2.94 5.98 -5.46
C ASN A 100 -3.77 4.71 -5.21
N MET A 101 -3.16 3.52 -5.30
CA MET A 101 -3.85 2.26 -4.97
C MET A 101 -4.32 2.21 -3.51
N GLU A 102 -3.53 2.76 -2.57
CA GLU A 102 -3.91 2.87 -1.16
C GLU A 102 -5.13 3.80 -0.98
N ASN A 103 -5.16 4.92 -1.68
CA ASN A 103 -6.28 5.87 -1.65
C ASN A 103 -7.56 5.24 -2.24
N GLU A 104 -7.46 4.50 -3.35
CA GLU A 104 -8.60 3.77 -3.92
C GLU A 104 -9.16 2.75 -2.92
N LEU A 105 -8.29 2.07 -2.17
CA LEU A 105 -8.72 1.15 -1.11
C LEU A 105 -9.49 1.89 0.00
N THR A 106 -9.07 3.11 0.36
CA THR A 106 -9.79 3.96 1.32
C THR A 106 -11.18 4.35 0.83
N GLU A 107 -11.31 4.75 -0.44
CA GLU A 107 -12.62 5.06 -1.03
C GLU A 107 -13.58 3.89 -0.91
N ILE A 108 -13.14 2.68 -1.27
CA ILE A 108 -13.99 1.48 -1.20
C ILE A 108 -14.30 1.07 0.24
N LEU A 109 -13.40 1.33 1.19
CA LEU A 109 -13.67 1.13 2.61
C LEU A 109 -14.77 2.08 3.10
N HIS A 110 -14.79 3.33 2.62
CA HIS A 110 -15.86 4.28 2.92
C HIS A 110 -17.19 3.87 2.27
N ASP A 111 -17.18 3.41 1.03
CA ASP A 111 -18.38 2.89 0.38
C ASP A 111 -18.97 1.70 1.15
N LEU A 112 -18.12 0.76 1.59
CA LEU A 112 -18.55 -0.35 2.44
C LEU A 112 -19.15 0.15 3.76
N GLN A 113 -18.56 1.19 4.36
CA GLN A 113 -19.05 1.76 5.61
C GLN A 113 -20.47 2.32 5.45
N ASP A 114 -20.74 3.02 4.35
CA ASP A 114 -22.04 3.62 4.05
C ASP A 114 -23.10 2.55 3.72
N VAL A 115 -22.73 1.54 2.93
CA VAL A 115 -23.62 0.38 2.68
C VAL A 115 -23.93 -0.35 3.98
N ALA A 116 -22.93 -0.61 4.83
CA ALA A 116 -23.13 -1.30 6.10
C ALA A 116 -24.05 -0.52 7.06
N LEU A 117 -23.95 0.82 7.07
CA LEU A 117 -24.86 1.72 7.79
C LEU A 117 -26.29 1.61 7.26
N THR A 118 -26.45 1.63 5.94
CA THR A 118 -27.76 1.56 5.26
C THR A 118 -28.49 0.25 5.57
N VAL A 119 -27.79 -0.89 5.47
CA VAL A 119 -28.35 -2.22 5.75
C VAL A 119 -28.36 -2.57 7.25
N LYS A 120 -27.89 -1.64 8.10
CA LYS A 120 -27.83 -1.79 9.57
C LYS A 120 -27.05 -3.03 10.03
N ASP A 121 -26.00 -3.41 9.30
CA ASP A 121 -25.09 -4.47 9.71
C ASP A 121 -24.04 -3.95 10.71
N ASN A 122 -24.43 -3.89 11.98
CA ASN A 122 -23.58 -3.43 13.08
C ASN A 122 -22.23 -4.14 13.16
N THR A 123 -22.15 -5.42 12.79
CA THR A 123 -20.87 -6.15 12.85
C THR A 123 -19.93 -5.67 11.76
N THR A 124 -20.45 -5.47 10.55
CA THR A 124 -19.66 -4.91 9.44
C THR A 124 -19.32 -3.45 9.69
N ILE A 125 -20.21 -2.65 10.26
CA ILE A 125 -19.91 -1.26 10.67
C ILE A 125 -18.70 -1.21 11.60
N THR A 126 -18.65 -2.06 12.63
CA THR A 126 -17.49 -2.08 13.55
C THR A 126 -16.22 -2.56 12.86
N PHE A 127 -16.32 -3.61 12.05
CA PHE A 127 -15.17 -4.18 11.34
C PHE A 127 -14.57 -3.17 10.35
N THR A 128 -15.39 -2.50 9.55
CA THR A 128 -14.94 -1.53 8.55
C THR A 128 -14.33 -0.29 9.20
N LYS A 129 -14.86 0.21 10.33
CA LYS A 129 -14.24 1.32 11.09
C LYS A 129 -12.80 1.02 11.52
N GLU A 130 -12.52 -0.21 11.96
CA GLU A 130 -11.17 -0.63 12.35
C GLU A 130 -10.22 -0.65 11.15
N LEU A 131 -10.71 -1.12 9.99
CA LEU A 131 -9.95 -1.12 8.74
C LEU A 131 -9.64 0.30 8.27
N ILE A 132 -10.62 1.21 8.26
CA ILE A 132 -10.45 2.63 7.88
C ILE A 132 -9.40 3.30 8.78
N TYR A 133 -9.48 3.10 10.10
CA TYR A 133 -8.50 3.66 11.03
C TYR A 133 -7.07 3.19 10.73
N THR A 134 -6.90 1.91 10.43
CA THR A 134 -5.59 1.35 10.08
C THR A 134 -5.12 1.88 8.72
N GLN A 135 -6.03 1.94 7.74
CA GLN A 135 -5.71 2.34 6.38
C GLN A 135 -5.18 3.77 6.32
N ARG A 136 -5.82 4.71 7.04
CA ARG A 136 -5.33 6.08 7.18
C ARG A 136 -3.89 6.15 7.69
N ARG A 137 -3.52 5.31 8.68
CA ARG A 137 -2.14 5.26 9.19
C ARG A 137 -1.15 4.71 8.17
N ASN A 138 -1.59 3.82 7.27
CA ASN A 138 -0.75 3.31 6.20
C ASN A 138 -0.47 4.39 5.15
N GLU A 139 -1.49 5.13 4.74
CA GLU A 139 -1.37 6.25 3.80
C GLU A 139 -0.49 7.37 4.35
N ASP A 140 -0.76 7.82 5.59
CA ASP A 140 0.04 8.85 6.26
C ASP A 140 1.53 8.44 6.30
N ARG A 141 1.81 7.16 6.59
CA ARG A 141 3.19 6.66 6.62
C ARG A 141 3.81 6.62 5.22
N LEU A 142 3.08 6.14 4.21
CA LEU A 142 3.58 6.09 2.84
C LEU A 142 3.86 7.50 2.29
N ALA A 143 3.00 8.47 2.59
CA ALA A 143 3.21 9.86 2.22
C ALA A 143 4.50 10.43 2.83
N LEU A 144 4.82 10.09 4.08
CA LEU A 144 6.10 10.46 4.71
C LEU A 144 7.29 9.79 4.05
N GLU A 145 7.20 8.50 3.69
CA GLU A 145 8.27 7.83 2.94
C GLU A 145 8.54 8.51 1.60
N ILE A 146 7.49 8.92 0.87
CA ILE A 146 7.63 9.67 -0.40
C ILE A 146 8.36 11.00 -0.19
N VAL A 147 8.07 11.72 0.90
CA VAL A 147 8.80 12.96 1.23
C VAL A 147 10.27 12.68 1.50
N GLU A 148 10.60 11.61 2.24
CA GLU A 148 11.98 11.21 2.50
C GLU A 148 12.72 10.76 1.24
N LEU A 149 12.06 10.01 0.35
CA LEU A 149 12.61 9.63 -0.96
C LEU A 149 12.99 10.87 -1.77
N ARG A 150 12.08 11.85 -1.88
CA ARG A 150 12.33 13.13 -2.58
C ARG A 150 13.50 13.90 -1.95
N ARG A 151 13.58 13.92 -0.62
CA ARG A 151 14.66 14.59 0.11
C ARG A 151 16.02 13.95 -0.22
N LYS A 152 16.09 12.62 -0.20
CA LYS A 152 17.31 11.86 -0.51
C LYS A 152 17.73 12.04 -1.97
N GLU A 153 16.79 11.98 -2.91
CA GLU A 153 17.08 12.21 -4.33
C GLU A 153 17.67 13.60 -4.57
N LYS A 154 17.10 14.63 -3.95
CA LYS A 154 17.63 16.00 -4.03
C LYS A 154 19.06 16.11 -3.47
N LEU A 155 19.34 15.47 -2.33
CA LEU A 155 20.68 15.46 -1.76
C LEU A 155 21.70 14.77 -2.67
N ALA A 156 21.32 13.64 -3.29
CA ALA A 156 22.17 12.94 -4.24
C ALA A 156 22.49 13.82 -5.47
N GLN A 157 21.49 14.53 -6.01
CA GLN A 157 21.68 15.48 -7.10
C GLN A 157 22.63 16.63 -6.72
N GLU A 158 22.49 17.18 -5.50
CA GLU A 158 23.37 18.25 -5.00
C GLU A 158 24.82 17.78 -4.82
N GLU A 159 25.03 16.55 -4.35
CA GLU A 159 26.37 15.95 -4.24
C GLU A 159 27.01 15.70 -5.60
N ASP A 160 26.24 15.18 -6.56
CA ASP A 160 26.69 14.99 -7.94
C ASP A 160 27.10 16.31 -8.59
N ASP A 161 26.31 17.35 -8.40
CA ASP A 161 26.62 18.69 -8.92
C ASP A 161 27.87 19.28 -8.26
N LYS A 162 28.04 19.11 -6.94
CA LYS A 162 29.28 19.51 -6.24
C LYS A 162 30.49 18.75 -6.77
N ASN A 163 30.37 17.44 -7.00
CA ASN A 163 31.45 16.61 -7.55
C ASN A 163 31.81 17.04 -8.98
N LYS A 164 30.82 17.27 -9.85
CA LYS A 164 31.03 17.79 -11.22
C LYS A 164 31.73 19.15 -11.22
N ARG A 165 31.38 20.06 -10.30
CA ARG A 165 32.05 21.36 -10.13
C ARG A 165 33.50 21.22 -9.68
N ARG A 166 33.79 20.34 -8.72
CA ARG A 166 35.15 20.04 -8.25
C ARG A 166 36.04 19.53 -9.39
N LEU A 167 35.55 18.58 -10.19
CA LEU A 167 36.25 18.01 -11.35
C LEU A 167 36.58 19.07 -12.43
N LYS A 168 35.68 20.04 -12.67
CA LYS A 168 35.91 21.14 -13.62
C LYS A 168 36.94 22.16 -13.10
N GLY A 169 36.98 22.43 -11.80
CA GLY A 169 37.96 23.34 -11.18
C GLY A 169 39.40 22.83 -11.26
N THR A 170 39.61 21.51 -11.18
CA THR A 170 40.94 20.88 -11.27
C THR A 170 41.57 20.91 -12.66
N ARG A 171 40.80 21.08 -13.75
CA ARG A 171 41.33 21.11 -15.12
C ARG A 171 41.98 22.45 -15.54
N LYS A 172 41.98 23.49 -14.70
CA LYS A 172 42.41 24.85 -15.05
C LYS A 172 43.86 25.25 -14.73
N LYS A 173 44.79 24.32 -14.45
CA LYS A 173 46.22 24.65 -14.35
C LYS A 173 47.09 23.91 -15.37
N PRO A 174 47.31 24.46 -16.58
CA PRO A 174 48.57 24.26 -17.26
C PRO A 174 49.59 25.20 -16.59
N ARG A 175 50.56 24.63 -15.86
CA ARG A 175 51.77 25.36 -15.49
C ARG A 175 52.52 25.66 -16.80
N ARG A 176 52.58 26.92 -17.18
CA ARG A 176 53.61 27.49 -18.06
C ARG A 176 54.53 28.32 -17.20
#